data_AF-A0A369BC60-F1
#
_entry.id   AF-A0A369BC60-F1
#
_cell.length_a   1.000
_cell.length_b   1.000
_cell.length_c   1.000
_cell.angle_alpha   90.00
_cell.angle_beta   90.00
_cell.angle_gamma   90.00
#
_symmetry.space_group_name_H-M   'P 1'
#
loop_
_entity.id
_entity.type
_entity.pdbx_description
1 polymer ?
#
loop_
_entity_poly.entity_id
_entity_poly.type
_entity_poly.pdbx_seq_one_letter_code
_entity_poly.pdbx_strand_id
1 'polypeptide(L)'
;MDSFYYAWVGFLSGVAATSTWEQLLDIVKLSFTGQASYHLWFMVMIIPFYFLFPLFRLTISKNRKWQVNFTVVTAAFAVNMIFVYTLSKGKIYNDDPQLGFIFNYLDRNFLFWIFYFILGGLVGLYYDHWKTFVRKTWVFSLGLLAICMYIIYAKVSRINAGVTDNPYLFSADVTAPLKPFMMVTILLLICLLFSLAEKIATRHNWPANLLSTFGKYSFGAYLIHAFALRLTNFLAISYLGVIGVFAQTVISFALCSLLSLILCIGISKNRSSAGELLVGRV
;
A
#
# COMPACT_ATOMS: atom_id res chain seq x y z
N MET A 1 -15.82 -6.61 -9.74
CA MET A 1 -15.81 -8.02 -10.19
C MET A 1 -14.51 -8.23 -10.94
N ASP A 2 -13.63 -9.08 -10.42
CA ASP A 2 -12.20 -9.14 -10.81
C ASP A 2 -11.99 -9.81 -12.17
N SER A 3 -11.05 -9.32 -12.99
CA SER A 3 -10.67 -9.93 -14.28
C SER A 3 -10.17 -11.37 -14.14
N PHE A 4 -9.63 -11.71 -12.97
CA PHE A 4 -9.24 -13.07 -12.62
C PHE A 4 -10.45 -14.00 -12.48
N TYR A 5 -11.62 -13.48 -12.10
CA TYR A 5 -12.87 -14.26 -12.08
C TYR A 5 -13.29 -14.67 -13.49
N TYR A 6 -13.18 -13.79 -14.48
CA TYR A 6 -13.49 -14.15 -15.88
C TYR A 6 -12.49 -15.14 -16.47
N ALA A 7 -11.18 -14.96 -16.22
CA ALA A 7 -10.18 -15.92 -16.67
C ALA A 7 -10.33 -17.30 -16.01
N TRP A 8 -10.60 -17.32 -14.70
CA TRP A 8 -10.76 -18.55 -13.91
C TRP A 8 -12.10 -19.26 -14.17
N VAL A 9 -13.21 -18.50 -14.28
CA VAL A 9 -14.53 -19.03 -14.66
C VAL A 9 -14.49 -19.47 -16.11
N GLY A 10 -13.88 -18.72 -17.02
CA GLY A 10 -13.70 -19.15 -18.42
C GLY A 10 -12.92 -20.46 -18.52
N PHE A 11 -11.87 -20.64 -17.71
CA PHE A 11 -11.08 -21.87 -17.66
C PHE A 11 -11.82 -23.06 -17.02
N LEU A 12 -12.66 -22.84 -16.00
CA LEU A 12 -13.38 -23.90 -15.28
C LEU A 12 -14.77 -24.22 -15.83
N SER A 13 -15.44 -23.29 -16.51
CA SER A 13 -16.83 -23.44 -16.96
C SER A 13 -16.98 -24.03 -18.36
N GLY A 14 -15.88 -24.24 -19.09
CA GLY A 14 -15.91 -24.80 -20.45
C GLY A 14 -16.67 -23.93 -21.47
N VAL A 15 -17.01 -22.68 -21.12
CA VAL A 15 -17.67 -21.73 -22.01
C VAL A 15 -16.67 -21.34 -23.09
N ALA A 16 -17.03 -21.56 -24.35
CA ALA A 16 -16.21 -21.20 -25.50
C ALA A 16 -15.82 -19.72 -25.42
N ALA A 17 -14.53 -19.47 -25.20
CA ALA A 17 -13.98 -18.13 -25.15
C ALA A 17 -14.23 -17.43 -26.49
N THR A 18 -15.12 -16.44 -26.51
CA THR A 18 -15.12 -15.44 -27.59
C THR A 18 -13.76 -14.77 -27.59
N SER A 19 -13.16 -14.74 -28.79
CA SER A 19 -11.75 -14.49 -29.12
C SER A 19 -10.82 -14.33 -27.91
N THR A 20 -9.98 -15.34 -27.66
CA THR A 20 -8.90 -15.35 -26.65
C THR A 20 -8.09 -14.06 -26.63
N TRP A 21 -8.02 -13.36 -27.76
CA TRP A 21 -7.34 -12.08 -27.94
C TRP A 21 -8.03 -10.89 -27.25
N GLU A 22 -9.35 -10.73 -27.36
CA GLU A 22 -10.08 -9.63 -26.69
C GLU A 22 -10.03 -9.79 -25.17
N GLN A 23 -10.14 -11.02 -24.68
CA GLN A 23 -10.00 -11.32 -23.25
C GLN A 23 -8.59 -11.04 -22.74
N LEU A 24 -7.56 -11.37 -23.52
CA LEU A 24 -6.18 -11.02 -23.19
C LEU A 24 -5.97 -9.50 -23.18
N LEU A 25 -6.49 -8.78 -24.16
CA LEU A 25 -6.42 -7.32 -24.22
C LEU A 25 -7.13 -6.67 -23.02
N ASP A 26 -8.28 -7.18 -22.62
CA ASP A 26 -9.00 -6.71 -21.43
C ASP A 26 -8.25 -7.02 -20.14
N ILE A 27 -7.65 -8.21 -20.01
CA ILE A 27 -6.80 -8.55 -18.85
C ILE A 27 -5.60 -7.62 -18.78
N VAL A 28 -4.92 -7.38 -19.91
CA VAL A 28 -3.79 -6.45 -20.00
C VAL A 28 -4.23 -5.04 -19.63
N LYS A 29 -5.30 -4.53 -20.22
CA LYS A 29 -5.86 -3.20 -19.94
C LYS A 29 -6.23 -3.04 -18.46
N LEU A 30 -6.93 -4.01 -17.88
CA LEU A 30 -7.32 -3.98 -16.46
C LEU A 30 -6.09 -4.06 -15.54
N SER A 31 -5.04 -4.78 -15.95
CA SER A 31 -3.79 -4.89 -15.20
C SER A 31 -3.00 -3.57 -15.21
N PHE A 32 -2.81 -2.96 -16.38
CA PHE A 32 -2.09 -1.69 -16.54
C PHE A 32 -2.85 -0.48 -15.99
N THR A 33 -4.18 -0.52 -15.97
CA THR A 33 -4.98 0.52 -15.31
C THR A 33 -5.02 0.34 -13.80
N GLY A 34 -4.62 -0.83 -13.27
CA GLY A 34 -4.68 -1.13 -11.84
C GLY A 34 -6.09 -1.46 -11.36
N GLN A 35 -7.00 -1.77 -12.29
CA GLN A 35 -8.39 -2.16 -12.02
C GLN A 35 -8.59 -3.66 -11.82
N ALA A 36 -7.62 -4.49 -12.24
CA ALA A 36 -7.74 -5.95 -12.16
C ALA A 36 -7.80 -6.47 -10.70
N SER A 37 -7.30 -5.70 -9.73
CA SER A 37 -7.43 -6.01 -8.31
C SER A 37 -7.36 -4.75 -7.44
N TYR A 38 -8.08 -4.76 -6.31
CA TYR A 38 -8.23 -3.62 -5.39
C TYR A 38 -6.92 -3.05 -4.82
N HIS A 39 -5.80 -3.80 -4.86
CA HIS A 39 -4.48 -3.30 -4.48
C HIS A 39 -3.53 -3.05 -5.66
N LEU A 40 -3.84 -3.50 -6.87
CA LEU A 40 -2.93 -3.41 -8.02
C LEU A 40 -2.63 -1.97 -8.46
N TRP A 41 -3.49 -1.03 -8.08
CA TRP A 41 -3.29 0.40 -8.31
C TRP A 41 -1.91 0.89 -7.82
N PHE A 42 -1.37 0.33 -6.72
CA PHE A 42 -0.07 0.72 -6.20
C PHE A 42 1.08 0.31 -7.13
N MET A 43 1.00 -0.86 -7.79
CA MET A 43 1.99 -1.28 -8.80
C MET A 43 1.96 -0.36 -10.02
N VAL A 44 0.78 0.05 -10.46
CA VAL A 44 0.65 1.02 -11.56
C VAL A 44 1.23 2.37 -11.14
N MET A 45 0.95 2.80 -9.92
CA MET A 45 1.43 4.06 -9.36
C MET A 45 2.96 4.08 -9.21
N ILE A 46 3.62 2.95 -8.90
CA ILE A 46 5.09 2.92 -8.72
C ILE A 46 5.88 2.94 -10.03
N ILE A 47 5.30 2.48 -11.15
CA ILE A 47 5.99 2.45 -12.46
C ILE A 47 6.54 3.82 -12.88
N PRO A 48 5.74 4.93 -12.85
CA PRO A 48 6.26 6.27 -13.09
C PRO A 48 7.47 6.64 -12.23
N PHE A 49 7.55 6.17 -10.98
CA PHE A 49 8.69 6.47 -10.11
C PHE A 49 10.01 5.88 -10.60
N TYR A 50 9.98 4.72 -11.26
CA TYR A 50 11.18 4.14 -11.87
C TYR A 50 11.69 4.99 -13.03
N PHE A 51 10.79 5.47 -13.89
CA PHE A 51 11.16 6.38 -14.99
C PHE A 51 11.63 7.75 -14.49
N LEU A 52 11.02 8.26 -13.42
CA LEU A 52 11.35 9.56 -12.82
C LEU A 52 12.50 9.49 -11.82
N PHE A 53 13.06 8.31 -11.55
CA PHE A 53 14.18 8.13 -10.62
C PHE A 53 15.38 9.05 -10.91
N PRO A 54 15.81 9.27 -12.17
CA PRO A 54 16.87 10.22 -12.47
C PRO A 54 16.55 11.65 -12.00
N LEU A 55 15.29 12.08 -12.10
CA LEU A 55 14.84 13.40 -11.63
C LEU A 55 14.86 13.49 -10.11
N PHE A 56 14.43 12.45 -9.39
CA PHE A 56 14.54 12.43 -7.93
C PHE A 56 15.99 12.49 -7.44
N ARG A 57 16.94 11.92 -8.18
CA ARG A 57 18.36 12.05 -7.89
C ARG A 57 18.89 13.49 -8.06
N LEU A 58 18.23 14.32 -8.85
CA LEU A 58 18.55 15.75 -8.98
C LEU A 58 17.98 16.57 -7.81
N THR A 59 16.83 16.16 -7.26
CA THR A 59 16.19 16.87 -6.14
C THR A 59 16.89 16.61 -4.81
N ILE A 60 17.40 15.40 -4.59
CA ILE A 60 18.17 15.03 -3.39
C ILE A 60 19.49 14.35 -3.78
N SER A 61 20.59 14.76 -3.15
CA SER A 61 21.92 14.23 -3.47
C SER A 61 22.79 14.11 -2.24
N LYS A 62 23.60 13.04 -2.17
CA LYS A 62 24.58 12.80 -1.09
C LYS A 62 25.60 13.93 -0.95
N ASN A 63 25.87 14.65 -2.05
CA ASN A 63 26.84 15.74 -2.08
C ASN A 63 26.31 17.02 -1.39
N ARG A 64 24.99 17.10 -1.12
CA ARG A 64 24.38 18.22 -0.40
C ARG A 64 24.44 17.96 1.11
N LYS A 65 24.37 19.02 1.91
CA LYS A 65 24.25 18.87 3.37
C LYS A 65 22.87 18.29 3.74
N TRP A 66 22.80 17.53 4.83
CA TRP A 66 21.55 16.96 5.36
C TRP A 66 20.44 18.01 5.44
N GLN A 67 20.74 19.20 5.97
CA GLN A 67 19.77 20.28 6.15
C GLN A 67 19.14 20.72 4.83
N VAL A 68 19.92 20.80 3.75
CA VAL A 68 19.41 21.20 2.43
C VAL A 68 18.43 20.15 1.89
N ASN A 69 18.82 18.86 1.95
CA ASN A 69 17.93 17.79 1.50
C ASN A 69 16.69 17.66 2.40
N PHE A 70 16.83 17.90 3.71
CA PHE A 70 15.71 17.95 4.64
C PHE A 70 14.74 19.09 4.31
N THR A 71 15.23 20.28 3.96
CA THR A 71 14.40 21.38 3.48
C THR A 71 13.66 21.01 2.20
N VAL A 72 14.32 20.37 1.24
CA VAL A 72 13.66 19.88 0.01
C VAL A 72 12.53 18.90 0.33
N VAL A 73 12.78 17.94 1.23
CA VAL A 73 11.76 16.96 1.64
C VAL A 73 10.59 17.63 2.37
N THR A 74 10.88 18.62 3.23
CA THR A 74 9.85 19.39 3.95
C THR A 74 9.01 20.25 3.00
N ALA A 75 9.65 20.87 2.00
CA ALA A 75 8.95 21.60 0.96
C ALA A 75 8.07 20.67 0.11
N ALA A 76 8.59 19.50 -0.28
CA ALA A 76 7.81 18.49 -0.99
C ALA A 76 6.62 18.00 -0.16
N PHE A 77 6.79 17.82 1.16
CA PHE A 77 5.70 17.49 2.07
C PHE A 77 4.62 18.58 2.10
N ALA A 78 5.02 19.85 2.28
CA ALA A 78 4.09 20.97 2.33
C ALA A 78 3.29 21.11 1.02
N VAL A 79 3.97 21.04 -0.13
CA VAL A 79 3.33 21.07 -1.45
C VAL A 79 2.35 19.89 -1.60
N ASN A 80 2.78 18.68 -1.25
CA ASN A 80 1.93 17.49 -1.36
C ASN A 80 0.71 17.54 -0.41
N MET A 81 0.86 18.10 0.79
CA MET A 81 -0.26 18.36 1.71
C MET A 81 -1.28 19.34 1.11
N ILE A 82 -0.83 20.38 0.40
CA ILE A 82 -1.73 21.31 -0.31
C ILE A 82 -2.47 20.56 -1.42
N PHE A 83 -1.78 19.77 -2.23
CA PHE A 83 -2.40 18.97 -3.30
C PHE A 83 -3.46 18.00 -2.75
N VAL A 84 -3.10 17.23 -1.71
CA VAL A 84 -4.00 16.25 -1.10
C VAL A 84 -5.16 16.92 -0.37
N TYR A 85 -4.95 18.10 0.23
CA TYR A 85 -6.05 18.89 0.79
C TYR A 85 -7.03 19.35 -0.30
N THR A 86 -6.52 19.92 -1.39
CA THR A 86 -7.34 20.36 -2.53
C THR A 86 -8.10 19.19 -3.15
N LEU A 87 -7.45 18.03 -3.32
CA LEU A 87 -8.08 16.78 -3.74
C LEU A 87 -9.21 16.38 -2.78
N SER A 88 -8.94 16.38 -1.47
CA SER A 88 -9.92 15.98 -0.44
C SER A 88 -11.16 16.88 -0.39
N LYS A 89 -11.06 18.10 -0.92
CA LYS A 89 -12.16 19.07 -1.04
C LYS A 89 -12.89 18.99 -2.38
N GLY A 90 -12.55 18.03 -3.25
CA GLY A 90 -13.16 17.89 -4.56
C GLY A 90 -12.84 19.05 -5.52
N LYS A 91 -11.77 19.82 -5.24
CA LYS A 91 -11.39 21.00 -6.04
C LYS A 91 -10.50 20.67 -7.24
N ILE A 92 -10.15 19.40 -7.42
CA ILE A 92 -9.37 18.90 -8.56
C ILE A 92 -10.31 18.10 -9.44
N TYR A 93 -10.86 18.75 -10.46
CA TYR A 93 -11.71 18.13 -11.47
C TYR A 93 -11.43 18.77 -12.83
N ASN A 94 -11.77 18.06 -13.89
CA ASN A 94 -11.73 18.57 -15.26
C ASN A 94 -12.83 17.86 -16.06
N ASP A 95 -13.61 18.63 -16.80
CA ASP A 95 -14.73 18.14 -17.58
C ASP A 95 -14.33 17.70 -19.00
N ASP A 96 -13.06 17.89 -19.38
CA ASP A 96 -12.51 17.43 -20.65
C ASP A 96 -12.47 15.89 -20.72
N PRO A 97 -13.24 15.26 -21.64
CA PRO A 97 -13.27 13.80 -21.78
C PRO A 97 -11.91 13.20 -22.12
N GLN A 98 -11.02 13.93 -22.79
CA GLN A 98 -9.67 13.45 -23.14
C GLN A 98 -8.75 13.38 -21.92
N LEU A 99 -9.00 14.23 -20.92
CA LEU A 99 -8.25 14.26 -19.66
C LEU A 99 -8.93 13.45 -18.56
N GLY A 100 -10.14 12.93 -18.80
CA GLY A 100 -10.92 12.16 -17.85
C GLY A 100 -10.13 11.01 -17.19
N PHE A 101 -9.21 10.35 -17.90
CA PHE A 101 -8.36 9.31 -17.29
C PHE A 101 -7.49 9.83 -16.14
N ILE A 102 -6.96 11.06 -16.24
CA ILE A 102 -6.09 11.66 -15.21
C ILE A 102 -6.92 12.03 -13.97
N PHE A 103 -8.12 12.57 -14.19
CA PHE A 103 -8.99 13.08 -13.13
C PHE A 103 -9.90 12.00 -12.51
N ASN A 104 -10.19 10.91 -13.22
CA ASN A 104 -10.96 9.78 -12.72
C ASN A 104 -10.12 8.77 -11.90
N TYR A 105 -8.79 8.80 -12.03
CA TYR A 105 -7.85 7.93 -11.30
C TYR A 105 -6.80 8.74 -10.52
N LEU A 106 -7.22 9.84 -9.90
CA LEU A 106 -6.33 10.72 -9.13
C LEU A 106 -5.61 9.98 -7.99
N ASP A 107 -6.25 8.97 -7.40
CA ASP A 107 -5.66 8.12 -6.38
C ASP A 107 -4.45 7.30 -6.88
N ARG A 108 -4.42 7.02 -8.18
CA ARG A 108 -3.35 6.28 -8.87
C ARG A 108 -2.26 7.19 -9.43
N ASN A 109 -2.48 8.50 -9.38
CA ASN A 109 -1.53 9.48 -9.89
C ASN A 109 -0.37 9.64 -8.91
N PHE A 110 0.85 9.35 -9.39
CA PHE A 110 2.09 9.38 -8.64
C PHE A 110 2.37 10.73 -7.95
N LEU A 111 1.83 11.85 -8.48
CA LEU A 111 2.02 13.18 -7.94
C LEU A 111 1.53 13.32 -6.49
N PHE A 112 0.46 12.63 -6.12
CA PHE A 112 -0.05 12.66 -4.75
C PHE A 112 0.80 11.82 -3.79
N TRP A 113 1.71 11.01 -4.30
CA TRP A 113 2.57 10.11 -3.53
C TRP A 113 4.04 10.54 -3.49
N ILE A 114 4.42 11.54 -4.29
CA ILE A 114 5.80 11.96 -4.54
C ILE A 114 6.61 12.22 -3.26
N PHE A 115 5.96 12.76 -2.24
CA PHE A 115 6.57 13.04 -0.94
C PHE A 115 7.18 11.78 -0.31
N TYR A 116 6.48 10.64 -0.31
CA TYR A 116 6.96 9.41 0.31
C TYR A 116 8.24 8.89 -0.36
N PHE A 117 8.37 9.06 -1.68
CA PHE A 117 9.55 8.64 -2.42
C PHE A 117 10.75 9.55 -2.15
N ILE A 118 10.54 10.87 -2.11
CA ILE A 118 11.60 11.83 -1.75
C ILE A 118 12.05 11.60 -0.30
N LEU A 119 11.11 11.35 0.62
CA LEU A 119 11.43 10.97 2.00
C LEU A 119 12.24 9.67 2.05
N GLY A 120 11.83 8.63 1.32
CA GLY A 120 12.57 7.38 1.23
C GLY A 120 14.00 7.56 0.74
N GLY A 121 14.22 8.41 -0.27
CA GLY A 121 15.55 8.76 -0.74
C GLY A 121 16.38 9.52 0.30
N LEU A 122 15.79 10.46 1.05
CA LEU A 122 16.46 11.13 2.18
C LEU A 122 16.90 10.11 3.25
N VAL A 123 16.01 9.19 3.62
CA VAL A 123 16.29 8.12 4.60
C VAL A 123 17.41 7.21 4.10
N GLY A 124 17.40 6.83 2.81
CA GLY A 124 18.46 6.02 2.22
C GLY A 124 19.83 6.71 2.19
N LEU A 125 19.86 8.01 1.92
CA LEU A 125 21.11 8.78 1.85
C LEU A 125 21.73 9.08 3.22
N TYR A 126 20.90 9.26 4.25
CA TYR A 126 21.35 9.66 5.59
C TYR A 126 20.70 8.78 6.67
N TYR A 127 20.83 7.47 6.48
CA TYR A 127 20.25 6.47 7.35
C TYR A 127 20.57 6.71 8.84
N ASP A 128 21.82 7.02 9.19
CA ASP A 128 22.23 7.25 10.58
C ASP A 128 21.58 8.47 11.22
N HIS A 129 21.38 9.54 10.44
CA HIS A 129 20.70 10.75 10.88
C HIS A 129 19.22 10.46 11.13
N TRP A 130 18.57 9.78 10.18
CA TRP A 130 17.17 9.35 10.32
C TRP A 130 16.97 8.43 11.51
N LYS A 131 17.84 7.43 11.68
CA LYS A 131 17.85 6.51 12.81
C LYS A 131 17.94 7.26 14.15
N THR A 132 18.84 8.23 14.24
CA THR A 132 19.00 9.06 15.45
C THR A 132 17.77 9.91 15.70
N PHE A 133 17.19 10.51 14.67
CA PHE A 133 15.95 11.28 14.75
C PHE A 133 14.79 10.44 15.29
N VAL A 134 14.51 9.29 14.68
CA VAL A 134 13.43 8.39 15.09
C VAL A 134 13.62 7.88 16.52
N ARG A 135 14.86 7.55 16.92
CA ARG A 135 15.15 7.14 18.31
C ARG A 135 14.89 8.23 19.34
N LYS A 136 14.94 9.51 18.97
CA LYS A 136 14.59 10.63 19.85
C LYS A 136 13.09 10.91 19.87
N THR A 137 12.39 10.65 18.77
CA THR A 137 10.98 11.05 18.59
C THR A 137 9.98 9.90 18.75
N TRP A 138 10.41 8.65 18.98
CA TRP A 138 9.49 7.50 19.00
C TRP A 138 8.39 7.59 20.07
N VAL A 139 8.69 8.11 21.28
CA VAL A 139 7.67 8.27 22.35
C VAL A 139 6.62 9.31 21.93
N PHE A 140 7.07 10.44 21.39
CA PHE A 140 6.19 11.48 20.87
C PHE A 140 5.34 10.95 19.71
N SER A 141 5.97 10.21 18.79
CA SER A 141 5.30 9.59 17.65
C SER A 141 4.24 8.58 18.11
N LEU A 142 4.53 7.78 19.13
CA LEU A 142 3.59 6.83 19.73
C LEU A 142 2.40 7.56 20.38
N GLY A 143 2.64 8.61 21.16
CA GLY A 143 1.59 9.39 21.80
C GLY A 143 0.67 10.05 20.76
N LEU A 144 1.24 10.69 19.74
CA LEU A 144 0.46 11.33 18.69
C LEU A 144 -0.27 10.30 17.82
N LEU A 145 0.36 9.16 17.52
CA LEU A 145 -0.30 8.06 16.80
C LEU A 145 -1.48 7.52 17.61
N ALA A 146 -1.37 7.35 18.93
CA ALA A 146 -2.46 6.91 19.77
C ALA A 146 -3.66 7.89 19.71
N ILE A 147 -3.39 9.21 19.70
CA ILE A 147 -4.41 10.24 19.50
C ILE A 147 -5.06 10.11 18.12
N CYS A 148 -4.26 9.97 17.06
CA CYS A 148 -4.77 9.77 15.70
C CYS A 148 -5.65 8.53 15.59
N MET A 149 -5.21 7.40 16.16
CA MET A 149 -5.97 6.15 16.18
C MET A 149 -7.26 6.27 16.98
N TYR A 150 -7.25 6.99 18.10
CA TYR A 150 -8.47 7.27 18.85
C TYR A 150 -9.47 8.10 18.03
N ILE A 151 -9.00 9.12 17.30
CA ILE A 151 -9.86 9.93 16.42
C ILE A 151 -10.45 9.06 15.31
N ILE A 152 -9.65 8.18 14.68
CA ILE A 152 -10.13 7.25 13.65
C ILE A 152 -11.19 6.33 14.24
N TYR A 153 -10.91 5.72 15.40
CA TYR A 153 -11.85 4.85 16.10
C TYR A 153 -13.16 5.57 16.41
N ALA A 154 -13.10 6.78 16.97
CA ALA A 154 -14.29 7.57 17.30
C ALA A 154 -15.13 7.90 16.05
N LYS A 155 -14.50 8.25 14.92
CA LYS A 155 -15.19 8.50 13.66
C LYS A 155 -15.84 7.24 13.09
N VAL A 156 -15.11 6.12 13.07
CA VAL A 156 -15.63 4.83 12.58
C VAL A 156 -16.75 4.30 13.47
N SER A 157 -16.63 4.44 14.79
CA SER A 157 -17.67 4.05 15.75
C SER A 157 -18.99 4.82 15.52
N ARG A 158 -18.91 6.13 15.24
CA ARG A 158 -20.10 6.93 14.88
C ARG A 158 -20.76 6.47 13.58
N ILE A 159 -19.96 6.09 12.59
CA ILE A 159 -20.47 5.53 11.32
C ILE A 159 -21.23 4.23 11.59
N ASN A 160 -20.65 3.33 12.38
CA ASN A 160 -21.26 2.04 12.72
C ASN A 160 -22.52 2.20 13.60
N ALA A 161 -22.66 3.30 14.33
CA ALA A 161 -23.87 3.62 15.09
C ALA A 161 -25.04 4.13 14.22
N GLY A 162 -24.92 4.10 12.88
CA GLY A 162 -26.00 4.44 11.95
C GLY A 162 -26.21 5.94 11.77
N VAL A 163 -25.23 6.77 12.12
CA VAL A 163 -25.33 8.24 12.07
C VAL A 163 -25.23 8.78 10.63
N THR A 164 -24.94 7.93 9.63
CA THR A 164 -24.68 8.36 8.24
C THR A 164 -25.47 7.52 7.24
N ASP A 165 -26.07 8.19 6.24
CA ASP A 165 -26.86 7.56 5.18
C ASP A 165 -26.04 6.63 4.25
N ASN A 166 -24.71 6.83 4.21
CA ASN A 166 -23.80 5.97 3.45
C ASN A 166 -22.52 5.66 4.26
N PRO A 167 -22.51 4.57 5.04
CA PRO A 167 -21.40 4.23 5.92
C PRO A 167 -20.11 3.88 5.15
N TYR A 168 -20.23 3.38 3.92
CA TYR A 168 -19.06 3.03 3.09
C TYR A 168 -18.29 4.28 2.63
N LEU A 169 -19.01 5.27 2.07
CA LEU A 169 -18.40 6.50 1.59
C LEU A 169 -17.75 7.29 2.73
N PHE A 170 -18.43 7.36 3.89
CA PHE A 170 -17.90 8.02 5.07
C PHE A 170 -16.69 7.30 5.65
N SER A 171 -16.69 5.95 5.69
CA SER A 171 -15.53 5.18 6.13
C SER A 171 -14.32 5.42 5.21
N ALA A 172 -14.55 5.45 3.89
CA ALA A 172 -13.51 5.78 2.92
C ALA A 172 -12.98 7.21 3.12
N ASP A 173 -13.83 8.19 3.40
CA ASP A 173 -13.40 9.57 3.69
C ASP A 173 -12.47 9.67 4.92
N VAL A 174 -12.73 8.85 5.93
CA VAL A 174 -11.94 8.81 7.17
C VAL A 174 -10.62 8.07 6.99
N THR A 175 -10.62 6.97 6.24
CA THR A 175 -9.51 6.01 6.19
C THR A 175 -8.68 6.07 4.90
N ALA A 176 -9.10 6.84 3.90
CA ALA A 176 -8.36 6.96 2.65
C ALA A 176 -6.95 7.54 2.88
N PRO A 177 -5.91 6.92 2.30
CA PRO A 177 -4.51 7.33 2.54
C PRO A 177 -4.20 8.72 1.95
N LEU A 178 -4.91 9.13 0.89
CA LEU A 178 -4.83 10.47 0.31
C LEU A 178 -5.75 11.46 1.03
N LYS A 179 -5.61 11.51 2.35
CA LYS A 179 -6.19 12.56 3.20
C LYS A 179 -5.08 13.17 4.04
N PRO A 180 -5.06 14.49 4.26
CA PRO A 180 -3.98 15.14 5.01
C PRO A 180 -3.79 14.52 6.41
N PHE A 181 -4.91 14.20 7.08
CA PHE A 181 -4.89 13.54 8.39
C PHE A 181 -4.30 12.12 8.33
N MET A 182 -4.67 11.32 7.32
CA MET A 182 -4.14 9.97 7.15
C MET A 182 -2.66 9.99 6.76
N MET A 183 -2.22 10.94 5.94
CA MET A 183 -0.80 11.11 5.62
C MET A 183 0.07 11.34 6.86
N VAL A 184 -0.36 12.24 7.74
CA VAL A 184 0.35 12.48 9.02
C VAL A 184 0.33 11.23 9.88
N THR A 185 -0.82 10.55 9.96
CA THR A 185 -0.96 9.29 10.72
C THR A 185 0.00 8.21 10.20
N ILE A 186 0.12 8.07 8.88
CA ILE A 186 1.03 7.13 8.22
C ILE A 186 2.49 7.49 8.52
N LEU A 187 2.86 8.78 8.50
CA LEU A 187 4.22 9.21 8.84
C LEU A 187 4.61 8.85 10.29
N LEU A 188 3.71 9.07 11.23
CA LEU A 188 3.92 8.70 12.63
C LEU A 188 4.07 7.18 12.77
N LEU A 189 3.24 6.42 12.04
CA LEU A 189 3.34 4.97 11.98
C LEU A 189 4.67 4.51 11.38
N ILE A 190 5.16 5.13 10.30
CA ILE A 190 6.47 4.83 9.70
C ILE A 190 7.59 5.06 10.70
N CYS A 191 7.59 6.18 11.43
CA CYS A 191 8.57 6.44 12.48
C CYS A 191 8.54 5.37 13.58
N LEU A 192 7.36 4.98 14.04
CA LEU A 192 7.20 3.94 15.06
C LEU A 192 7.68 2.58 14.57
N LEU A 193 7.23 2.15 13.38
CA LEU A 193 7.60 0.88 12.77
C LEU A 193 9.10 0.82 12.48
N PHE A 194 9.72 1.91 12.04
CA PHE A 194 11.17 1.99 11.86
C PHE A 194 11.90 1.75 13.20
N SER A 195 11.48 2.43 14.27
CA SER A 195 12.07 2.23 15.61
C SER A 195 11.91 0.79 16.09
N LEU A 196 10.75 0.19 15.88
CA LEU A 196 10.47 -1.19 16.27
C LEU A 196 11.31 -2.18 15.46
N ALA A 197 11.38 -2.00 14.14
CA ALA A 197 12.18 -2.82 13.24
C ALA A 197 13.66 -2.78 13.62
N GLU A 198 14.21 -1.61 13.95
CA GLU A 198 15.61 -1.46 14.38
C GLU A 198 15.89 -2.20 15.71
N LYS A 199 14.97 -2.10 16.68
CA LYS A 199 15.08 -2.82 17.96
C LYS A 199 14.96 -4.34 17.80
N ILE A 200 14.15 -4.80 16.85
CA ILE A 200 14.00 -6.24 16.56
C ILE A 200 15.23 -6.73 15.79
N ALA A 201 15.69 -6.01 14.77
CA ALA A 201 16.81 -6.40 13.92
C ALA A 201 18.15 -6.52 14.67
N THR A 202 18.33 -5.76 15.77
CA THR A 202 19.52 -5.89 16.63
C THR A 202 19.53 -7.16 17.47
N ARG A 203 18.40 -7.86 17.59
CA ARG A 203 18.30 -9.13 18.31
C ARG A 203 18.42 -10.26 17.29
N HIS A 204 19.43 -11.11 17.39
CA HIS A 204 19.56 -12.32 16.55
C HIS A 204 18.59 -13.43 16.99
N ASN A 205 17.30 -13.11 17.07
CA ASN A 205 16.25 -13.99 17.59
C ASN A 205 15.23 -14.35 16.50
N TRP A 206 14.33 -15.27 16.84
CA TRP A 206 13.28 -15.74 15.93
C TRP A 206 12.43 -14.62 15.30
N PRO A 207 11.96 -13.60 16.05
CA PRO A 207 11.24 -12.45 15.47
C PRO A 207 12.02 -11.70 14.38
N ALA A 208 13.32 -11.50 14.55
CA ALA A 208 14.15 -10.84 13.53
C ALA A 208 14.27 -11.70 12.27
N ASN A 209 14.45 -13.01 12.42
CA ASN A 209 14.49 -13.93 11.28
C ASN A 209 13.14 -14.01 10.55
N LEU A 210 12.02 -13.99 11.29
CA LEU A 210 10.68 -13.96 10.72
C LEU A 210 10.47 -12.68 9.91
N LEU A 211 10.81 -11.51 10.48
CA LEU A 211 10.68 -10.22 9.80
C LEU A 211 11.56 -10.15 8.54
N SER A 212 12.79 -10.67 8.62
CA SER A 212 13.69 -10.78 7.47
C SER A 212 13.10 -11.67 6.36
N THR A 213 12.46 -12.78 6.74
CA THR A 213 11.78 -13.67 5.79
C THR A 213 10.61 -12.97 5.10
N PHE A 214 9.75 -12.29 5.86
CA PHE A 214 8.66 -11.48 5.27
C PHE A 214 9.19 -10.39 4.36
N GLY A 215 10.28 -9.70 4.74
CA GLY A 215 10.94 -8.70 3.91
C GLY A 215 11.44 -9.28 2.58
N LYS A 216 12.13 -10.42 2.64
CA LYS A 216 12.67 -11.11 1.46
C LYS A 216 11.60 -11.51 0.44
N TYR A 217 10.45 -11.96 0.91
CA TYR A 217 9.35 -12.42 0.05
C TYR A 217 8.23 -11.37 -0.12
N SER A 218 8.44 -10.14 0.34
CA SER A 218 7.41 -9.10 0.43
C SER A 218 6.77 -8.77 -0.93
N PHE A 219 7.56 -8.68 -1.99
CA PHE A 219 7.06 -8.40 -3.34
C PHE A 219 6.15 -9.53 -3.87
N GLY A 220 6.62 -10.77 -3.81
CA GLY A 220 5.82 -11.92 -4.25
C GLY A 220 4.59 -12.15 -3.36
N ALA A 221 4.72 -11.98 -2.04
CA ALA A 221 3.59 -12.01 -1.12
C ALA A 221 2.57 -10.91 -1.44
N TYR A 222 3.03 -9.71 -1.81
CA TYR A 222 2.18 -8.62 -2.28
C TYR A 222 1.49 -8.93 -3.63
N LEU A 223 2.03 -9.77 -4.51
CA LEU A 223 1.28 -10.17 -5.71
C LEU A 223 0.22 -11.23 -5.39
N ILE A 224 0.55 -12.18 -4.51
CA ILE A 224 -0.31 -13.32 -4.20
C ILE A 224 -1.41 -12.97 -3.18
N HIS A 225 -1.23 -11.93 -2.36
CA HIS A 225 -2.15 -11.67 -1.25
C HIS A 225 -3.59 -11.38 -1.68
N ALA A 226 -3.84 -10.84 -2.88
CA ALA A 226 -5.21 -10.64 -3.35
C ALA A 226 -5.95 -11.98 -3.52
N PHE A 227 -5.25 -12.99 -4.03
CA PHE A 227 -5.77 -14.35 -4.11
C PHE A 227 -5.92 -14.98 -2.71
N ALA A 228 -4.89 -14.87 -1.87
CA ALA A 228 -4.93 -15.40 -0.51
C ALA A 228 -6.08 -14.77 0.30
N LEU A 229 -6.26 -13.45 0.21
CA LEU A 229 -7.32 -12.73 0.91
C LEU A 229 -8.69 -13.22 0.48
N ARG A 230 -8.91 -13.44 -0.82
CA ARG A 230 -10.19 -13.97 -1.32
C ARG A 230 -10.51 -15.33 -0.71
N LEU A 231 -9.54 -16.23 -0.66
CA LEU A 231 -9.70 -17.54 -0.04
C LEU A 231 -9.99 -17.42 1.47
N THR A 232 -9.22 -16.59 2.18
CA THR A 232 -9.39 -16.44 3.62
C THR A 232 -10.69 -15.72 3.99
N ASN A 233 -11.15 -14.76 3.17
CA ASN A 233 -12.45 -14.10 3.38
C ASN A 233 -13.60 -15.09 3.19
N PHE A 234 -13.54 -15.93 2.16
CA PHE A 234 -14.54 -16.97 1.95
C PHE A 234 -14.61 -17.90 3.17
N LEU A 235 -13.47 -18.39 3.65
CA LEU A 235 -13.40 -19.22 4.84
C LEU A 235 -13.90 -18.51 6.10
N ALA A 236 -13.53 -17.24 6.29
CA ALA A 236 -13.95 -16.47 7.46
C ALA A 236 -15.47 -16.22 7.46
N ILE A 237 -16.05 -15.87 6.33
CA ILE A 237 -17.50 -15.65 6.24
C ILE A 237 -18.25 -16.98 6.43
N SER A 238 -17.78 -18.07 5.82
CA SER A 238 -18.47 -19.37 5.86
C SER A 238 -18.37 -20.07 7.22
N TYR A 239 -17.23 -19.98 7.91
CA TYR A 239 -16.96 -20.77 9.12
C TYR A 239 -16.78 -19.95 10.39
N LEU A 240 -16.45 -18.66 10.26
CA LEU A 240 -16.17 -17.79 11.41
C LEU A 240 -17.28 -16.74 11.63
N GLY A 241 -18.45 -16.90 11.00
CA GLY A 241 -19.59 -15.99 11.14
C GLY A 241 -20.04 -15.73 12.59
N VAL A 242 -19.79 -16.68 13.49
CA VAL A 242 -20.18 -16.63 14.91
C VAL A 242 -19.24 -15.76 15.75
N ILE A 243 -17.97 -15.63 15.37
CA ILE A 243 -17.02 -14.76 16.07
C ILE A 243 -17.14 -13.36 15.48
N GLY A 244 -17.23 -12.32 16.32
CA GLY A 244 -17.49 -10.95 15.85
C GLY A 244 -16.51 -10.44 14.78
N VAL A 245 -16.94 -9.44 14.01
CA VAL A 245 -16.23 -8.91 12.81
C VAL A 245 -14.76 -8.58 13.07
N PHE A 246 -14.44 -8.04 14.25
CA PHE A 246 -13.06 -7.74 14.62
C PHE A 246 -12.18 -9.00 14.66
N ALA A 247 -12.66 -10.07 15.30
CA ALA A 247 -11.93 -11.33 15.38
C ALA A 247 -11.78 -11.98 14.00
N GLN A 248 -12.84 -11.95 13.18
CA GLN A 248 -12.77 -12.42 11.79
C GLN A 248 -11.71 -11.66 10.99
N THR A 249 -11.61 -10.34 11.17
CA THR A 249 -10.63 -9.50 10.48
C THR A 249 -9.20 -9.84 10.89
N VAL A 250 -8.95 -9.98 12.19
CA VAL A 250 -7.62 -10.35 12.71
C VAL A 250 -7.19 -11.74 12.22
N ILE A 251 -8.10 -12.71 12.25
CA ILE A 251 -7.83 -14.06 11.77
C ILE A 251 -7.59 -14.07 10.26
N SER A 252 -8.43 -13.38 9.49
CA SER A 252 -8.27 -13.26 8.04
C SER A 252 -6.95 -12.60 7.67
N PHE A 253 -6.55 -11.54 8.40
CA PHE A 253 -5.25 -10.89 8.21
C PHE A 253 -4.08 -11.85 8.48
N ALA A 254 -4.12 -12.58 9.59
CA ALA A 254 -3.08 -13.54 9.95
C ALA A 254 -2.98 -14.67 8.92
N LEU A 255 -4.12 -15.29 8.56
CA LEU A 255 -4.17 -16.36 7.56
C LEU A 255 -3.72 -15.88 6.18
N CYS A 256 -4.18 -14.70 5.74
CA CYS A 256 -3.80 -14.14 4.45
C CYS A 256 -2.28 -13.91 4.39
N SER A 257 -1.71 -13.31 5.45
CA SER A 257 -0.27 -13.04 5.53
C SER A 257 0.56 -14.32 5.50
N LEU A 258 0.17 -15.34 6.28
CA LEU A 258 0.86 -16.63 6.33
C LEU A 258 0.73 -17.40 5.03
N LEU A 259 -0.48 -17.49 4.47
CA LEU A 259 -0.74 -18.19 3.22
C LEU A 259 0.01 -17.56 2.06
N SER A 260 0.01 -16.23 1.97
CA SER A 260 0.77 -15.50 0.95
C SER A 260 2.26 -15.80 1.04
N LEU A 261 2.82 -15.83 2.25
CA LEU A 261 4.22 -16.16 2.47
C LEU A 261 4.54 -17.61 2.10
N ILE A 262 3.72 -18.58 2.54
CA ILE A 262 3.91 -20.01 2.26
C ILE A 262 3.85 -20.27 0.75
N LEU A 263 2.86 -19.72 0.05
CA LEU A 263 2.74 -19.85 -1.39
C LEU A 263 3.94 -19.23 -2.12
N CYS A 264 4.37 -18.04 -1.70
CA CYS A 264 5.55 -17.38 -2.26
C CYS A 264 6.84 -18.21 -2.05
N ILE A 265 7.04 -18.76 -0.85
CA ILE A 265 8.17 -19.65 -0.56
C ILE A 265 8.08 -20.93 -1.39
N GLY A 266 6.90 -21.54 -1.50
CA GLY A 266 6.67 -22.75 -2.29
C GLY A 266 7.01 -22.55 -3.76
N ILE A 267 6.55 -21.45 -4.35
CA ILE A 267 6.88 -21.06 -5.74
C ILE A 267 8.39 -20.82 -5.87
N SER A 268 9.02 -20.14 -4.90
CA SER A 268 10.47 -19.85 -4.94
C SER A 268 11.36 -21.09 -4.86
N LYS A 269 10.86 -22.19 -4.27
CA LYS A 269 11.58 -23.46 -4.18
C LYS A 269 11.45 -24.29 -5.45
N ASN A 270 10.41 -24.06 -6.24
CA ASN A 270 10.22 -24.74 -7.50
C ASN A 270 11.13 -24.09 -8.55
N ARG A 271 12.12 -24.83 -9.05
CA ARG A 271 13.26 -24.35 -9.87
C ARG A 271 12.88 -23.96 -11.31
N SER A 272 11.71 -23.37 -11.53
CA SER A 272 11.32 -22.82 -12.82
C SER A 272 11.78 -21.36 -12.95
N SER A 273 12.21 -20.96 -14.14
CA SER A 273 12.67 -19.58 -14.45
C SER A 273 11.65 -18.49 -14.05
N ALA A 274 10.36 -18.83 -14.00
CA ALA A 274 9.30 -17.93 -13.54
C ALA A 274 9.31 -17.68 -12.02
N GLY A 275 9.78 -18.63 -11.22
CA GLY A 275 9.81 -18.53 -9.75
C GLY A 275 10.83 -17.49 -9.26
N GLU A 276 11.96 -17.33 -9.92
CA GLU A 276 12.96 -16.32 -9.58
C GLU A 276 12.49 -14.91 -9.95
N LEU A 277 11.77 -14.78 -11.07
CA LEU A 277 11.25 -13.50 -11.60
C LEU A 277 10.06 -12.97 -10.79
N LEU A 278 9.16 -13.85 -10.32
CA LEU A 278 8.00 -13.48 -9.49
C LEU A 278 8.34 -13.18 -8.03
N VAL A 279 9.42 -13.79 -7.51
CA VAL A 279 9.84 -13.61 -6.12
C VAL A 279 10.73 -12.39 -5.94
N GLY A 280 11.26 -11.82 -7.02
CA GLY A 280 12.10 -10.62 -6.97
C GLY A 280 13.44 -10.87 -6.27
N ARG A 281 14.06 -12.04 -6.48
CA ARG A 281 15.44 -12.26 -6.06
C ARG A 281 16.35 -11.42 -6.95
N VAL A 282 16.82 -10.28 -6.43
CA VAL A 282 18.04 -9.62 -6.90
C VAL A 282 19.14 -9.91 -5.89
#